data_AF-A0A858RMJ2-F1
#
_entry.id   AF-A0A858RMJ2-F1
#
_cell.length_a   1.000
_cell.length_b   1.000
_cell.length_c   1.000
_cell.angle_alpha   90.00
_cell.angle_beta   90.00
_cell.angle_gamma   90.00
#
_symmetry.space_group_name_H-M   'P 1'
#
loop_
_entity.id
_entity.type
_entity.pdbx_description
1 polymer ?
#
loop_
_entity_poly.entity_id
_entity_poly.type
_entity_poly.pdbx_seq_one_letter_code
_entity_poly.pdbx_strand_id
1 'polypeptide(L)'
;MIPRWQAVLVALLLPFSVSGQEAGGKFDWKEPKVGAGLFSDELGMLDREREEYANSLAGYASNRVAEAKASPASLTDARRLVALSLHLSPRNRKALVLNFQLSRGVLPEVLPGDYKPDVLARLLFTRSELLKKQGGAENTLLARIFIEISAEMDPKNDDAVYAAEVQRLDGANVNWNAVTDSKSAAPKKGAGEGEGGVP
;
A
#
# COMPACT_ATOMS: atom_id res chain seq x y z
N MET A 1 44.67 -58.59 -35.47
CA MET A 1 44.18 -58.72 -34.08
C MET A 1 43.39 -57.46 -33.73
N ILE A 2 42.07 -57.58 -33.57
CA ILE A 2 41.15 -56.58 -32.98
C ILE A 2 40.49 -57.37 -31.84
N PRO A 3 40.36 -56.91 -30.58
CA PRO A 3 39.58 -55.72 -30.21
C PRO A 3 39.97 -54.98 -28.90
N ARG A 4 39.32 -53.83 -28.64
CA ARG A 4 38.75 -53.33 -27.36
C ARG A 4 38.61 -51.80 -27.44
N TRP A 5 37.49 -51.29 -27.94
CA TRP A 5 36.26 -50.98 -27.19
C TRP A 5 36.45 -49.85 -26.16
N GLN A 6 35.87 -48.70 -26.52
CA GLN A 6 35.16 -47.73 -25.67
C GLN A 6 35.97 -46.89 -24.66
N ALA A 7 36.35 -45.68 -25.09
CA ALA A 7 36.51 -44.56 -24.18
C ALA A 7 35.10 -44.01 -23.83
N VAL A 8 34.67 -44.25 -22.60
CA VAL A 8 33.42 -43.71 -22.04
C VAL A 8 33.60 -42.21 -21.83
N LEU A 9 32.83 -41.40 -22.58
CA LEU A 9 32.55 -40.00 -22.29
C LEU A 9 31.73 -39.94 -21.00
N VAL A 10 32.36 -39.63 -19.87
CA VAL A 10 31.66 -39.22 -18.66
C VAL A 10 31.28 -37.75 -18.83
N ALA A 11 30.09 -37.51 -19.37
CA ALA A 11 29.43 -36.22 -19.31
C ALA A 11 29.09 -35.94 -17.84
N LEU A 12 29.86 -35.06 -17.20
CA LEU A 12 29.57 -34.52 -15.88
C LEU A 12 28.34 -33.60 -16.01
N LEU A 13 27.15 -34.18 -15.89
CA LEU A 13 25.92 -33.44 -15.66
C LEU A 13 26.00 -32.82 -14.27
N LEU A 14 26.56 -31.61 -14.19
CA LEU A 14 26.34 -30.75 -13.04
C LEU A 14 24.84 -30.44 -12.98
N PRO A 15 24.13 -30.81 -11.89
CA PRO A 15 22.82 -30.25 -11.68
C PRO A 15 23.04 -28.76 -11.46
N PHE A 16 22.68 -27.94 -12.45
CA PHE A 16 22.23 -26.59 -12.15
C PHE A 16 21.06 -26.78 -11.19
N SER A 17 21.34 -26.59 -9.90
CA SER A 17 20.32 -26.26 -8.94
C SER A 17 19.65 -25.01 -9.47
N VAL A 18 18.59 -25.19 -10.25
CA VAL A 18 17.52 -24.22 -10.33
C VAL A 18 17.10 -24.06 -8.88
N SER A 19 17.54 -22.96 -8.27
CA SER A 19 16.99 -22.48 -7.01
C SER A 19 15.51 -22.27 -7.28
N GLY A 20 14.73 -23.32 -7.03
CA GLY A 20 13.29 -23.25 -6.99
C GLY A 20 12.96 -22.12 -6.04
N GLN A 21 12.22 -21.14 -6.57
CA GLN A 21 11.57 -20.08 -5.82
C GLN A 21 10.98 -20.70 -4.54
N GLU A 22 11.62 -20.43 -3.40
CA GLU A 22 11.15 -20.94 -2.12
C GLU A 22 9.70 -20.49 -1.97
N ALA A 23 8.80 -21.49 -1.88
CA ALA A 23 7.43 -21.27 -1.49
C ALA A 23 7.47 -20.47 -0.16
N GLY A 24 6.87 -19.28 -0.22
CA GLY A 24 6.98 -18.25 0.81
C GLY A 24 6.79 -18.80 2.21
N GLY A 25 7.66 -18.38 3.12
CA GLY A 25 7.39 -18.51 4.55
C GLY A 25 6.01 -17.93 4.82
N LYS A 26 5.13 -18.71 5.46
CA LYS A 26 3.79 -18.25 5.84
C LYS A 26 3.94 -17.08 6.80
N PHE A 27 3.86 -15.86 6.29
CA PHE A 27 3.82 -14.65 7.10
C PHE A 27 2.37 -14.32 7.48
N ASP A 28 2.19 -13.69 8.65
CA ASP A 28 0.87 -13.35 9.18
C ASP A 28 0.38 -12.03 8.59
N TRP A 29 -0.25 -12.09 7.41
CA TRP A 29 -0.89 -10.92 6.80
C TRP A 29 -2.26 -10.66 7.40
N LYS A 30 -2.41 -9.48 8.01
CA LYS A 30 -3.69 -8.98 8.53
C LYS A 30 -4.30 -8.01 7.53
N GLU A 31 -5.16 -8.54 6.66
CA GLU A 31 -5.84 -7.77 5.61
C GLU A 31 -6.55 -6.52 6.18
N PRO A 32 -6.36 -5.33 5.58
CA PRO A 32 -7.11 -4.13 5.98
C PRO A 32 -8.57 -4.25 5.56
N LYS A 33 -9.47 -3.79 6.43
CA LYS A 33 -10.91 -3.73 6.16
C LYS A 33 -11.26 -2.30 5.75
N VAL A 34 -11.37 -2.09 4.44
CA VAL A 34 -11.67 -0.78 3.85
C VAL A 34 -13.15 -0.73 3.45
N GLY A 35 -13.88 0.21 4.05
CA GLY A 35 -15.32 0.42 3.84
C GLY A 35 -15.64 1.36 2.68
N ALA A 36 -16.70 2.17 2.82
CA ALA A 36 -17.19 3.10 1.79
C ALA A 36 -16.26 4.32 1.50
N GLY A 37 -14.98 4.22 1.84
CA GLY A 37 -13.99 5.32 1.74
C GLY A 37 -13.99 6.24 2.95
N LEU A 38 -12.81 6.54 3.48
CA LEU A 38 -12.56 7.54 4.52
C LEU A 38 -12.64 8.97 3.99
N PHE A 39 -12.54 9.12 2.66
CA PHE A 39 -12.54 10.39 1.95
C PHE A 39 -13.69 10.39 0.94
N SER A 40 -14.47 11.46 0.96
CA SER A 40 -15.57 11.71 0.04
C SER A 40 -15.12 12.63 -1.10
N ASP A 41 -16.09 13.10 -1.89
CA ASP A 41 -15.86 14.09 -2.94
C ASP A 41 -15.47 15.47 -2.36
N GLU A 42 -15.59 15.68 -1.04
CA GLU A 42 -15.20 16.92 -0.36
C GLU A 42 -13.69 17.03 -0.12
N LEU A 43 -12.94 15.93 -0.16
CA LEU A 43 -11.48 15.99 -0.08
C LEU A 43 -10.93 16.81 -1.26
N GLY A 44 -10.07 17.78 -0.93
CA GLY A 44 -9.53 18.82 -1.84
C GLY A 44 -8.55 18.32 -2.89
N MET A 45 -8.67 17.07 -3.32
CA MET A 45 -7.87 16.39 -4.34
C MET A 45 -8.77 15.87 -5.46
N LEU A 46 -8.29 16.03 -6.68
CA LEU A 46 -8.95 15.47 -7.87
C LEU A 46 -8.82 13.94 -7.87
N ASP A 47 -9.80 13.22 -8.43
CA ASP A 47 -9.78 11.76 -8.49
C ASP A 47 -8.50 11.20 -9.12
N ARG A 48 -8.04 11.85 -10.21
CA ARG A 48 -6.78 11.49 -10.87
C ARG A 48 -5.58 11.65 -9.93
N GLU A 49 -5.54 12.72 -9.17
CA GLU A 49 -4.48 12.98 -8.20
C GLU A 49 -4.51 11.90 -7.09
N ARG A 50 -5.70 11.56 -6.57
CA ARG A 50 -5.87 10.49 -5.58
C ARG A 50 -5.37 9.15 -6.11
N GLU A 51 -5.69 8.81 -7.36
CA GLU A 51 -5.23 7.59 -8.03
C GLU A 51 -3.69 7.56 -8.18
N GLU A 52 -3.05 8.68 -8.52
CA GLU A 52 -1.59 8.78 -8.66
C GLU A 52 -0.88 8.55 -7.31
N TYR A 53 -1.38 9.14 -6.22
CA TYR A 53 -0.88 8.87 -4.87
C TYR A 53 -1.15 7.42 -4.43
N ALA A 54 -2.34 6.89 -4.69
CA ALA A 54 -2.69 5.51 -4.36
C ALA A 54 -1.75 4.51 -5.04
N ASN A 55 -1.43 4.73 -6.33
CA ASN A 55 -0.48 3.91 -7.08
C ASN A 55 0.94 3.98 -6.52
N SER A 56 1.40 5.18 -6.17
CA SER A 56 2.73 5.39 -5.62
C SER A 56 2.89 4.74 -4.25
N LEU A 57 1.89 4.88 -3.38
CA LEU A 57 1.85 4.27 -2.04
C LEU A 57 1.80 2.74 -2.12
N ALA A 58 0.98 2.17 -3.00
CA ALA A 58 0.91 0.72 -3.19
C ALA A 58 2.21 0.14 -3.76
N GLY A 59 2.84 0.84 -4.71
CA GLY A 59 4.15 0.46 -5.24
C GLY A 59 5.24 0.49 -4.18
N TYR A 60 5.28 1.55 -3.37
CA TYR A 60 6.21 1.66 -2.25
C TYR A 60 6.00 0.54 -1.23
N ALA A 61 4.75 0.26 -0.84
CA ALA A 61 4.41 -0.83 0.08
C ALA A 61 4.88 -2.20 -0.44
N SER A 62 4.62 -2.48 -1.73
CA SER A 62 5.04 -3.72 -2.39
C SER A 62 6.55 -3.91 -2.29
N ASN A 63 7.33 -2.89 -2.65
CA ASN A 63 8.78 -2.94 -2.64
C ASN A 63 9.32 -3.12 -1.22
N ARG A 64 8.76 -2.40 -0.24
CA ARG A 64 9.16 -2.52 1.17
C ARG A 64 8.95 -3.94 1.71
N VAL A 65 7.83 -4.58 1.37
CA VAL A 65 7.57 -5.97 1.77
C VAL A 65 8.52 -6.94 1.07
N ALA A 66 8.75 -6.77 -0.23
CA ALA A 66 9.67 -7.61 -0.99
C ALA A 66 11.11 -7.53 -0.44
N GLU A 67 11.62 -6.32 -0.27
CA GLU A 67 12.97 -6.04 0.24
C GLU A 67 13.17 -6.55 1.66
N ALA A 68 12.17 -6.37 2.52
CA ALA A 68 12.20 -6.81 3.92
C ALA A 68 11.74 -8.26 4.10
N LYS A 69 11.53 -9.02 3.02
CA LYS A 69 11.10 -10.42 3.02
C LYS A 69 9.91 -10.69 3.93
N ALA A 70 8.89 -9.83 3.85
CA ALA A 70 7.68 -9.89 4.67
C ALA A 70 7.93 -9.91 6.19
N SER A 71 8.91 -9.13 6.66
CA SER A 71 9.08 -8.87 8.10
C SER A 71 7.81 -8.29 8.74
N PRO A 72 7.55 -8.53 10.04
CA PRO A 72 6.37 -8.00 10.73
C PRO A 72 6.19 -6.47 10.62
N ALA A 73 7.29 -5.72 10.64
CA ALA A 73 7.27 -4.27 10.46
C ALA A 73 6.81 -3.91 9.04
N SER A 74 7.41 -4.51 8.01
CA SER A 74 7.03 -4.23 6.62
C SER A 74 5.57 -4.60 6.30
N LEU A 75 5.03 -5.64 6.96
CA LEU A 75 3.62 -6.02 6.81
C LEU A 75 2.70 -5.02 7.53
N THR A 76 3.13 -4.48 8.66
CA THR A 76 2.38 -3.42 9.36
C THR A 76 2.32 -2.15 8.52
N ASP A 77 3.46 -1.75 7.94
CA ASP A 77 3.55 -0.59 7.04
C ASP A 77 2.70 -0.82 5.79
N ALA A 78 2.84 -1.99 5.16
CA ALA A 78 2.06 -2.34 3.97
C ALA A 78 0.56 -2.35 4.25
N ARG A 79 0.12 -2.83 5.42
CA ARG A 79 -1.30 -2.78 5.82
C ARG A 79 -1.83 -1.35 5.85
N ARG A 80 -1.07 -0.41 6.43
CA ARG A 80 -1.42 1.02 6.49
C ARG A 80 -1.50 1.64 5.10
N LEU A 81 -0.48 1.40 4.28
CA LEU A 81 -0.36 1.97 2.94
C LEU A 81 -1.40 1.41 1.96
N VAL A 82 -1.64 0.09 1.99
CA VAL A 82 -2.69 -0.56 1.20
C VAL A 82 -4.06 -0.01 1.58
N ALA A 83 -4.35 0.13 2.89
CA ALA A 83 -5.61 0.71 3.34
C ALA A 83 -5.78 2.14 2.83
N LEU A 84 -4.75 2.98 2.96
CA LEU A 84 -4.76 4.35 2.47
C LEU A 84 -4.95 4.42 0.95
N SER A 85 -4.23 3.60 0.18
CA SER A 85 -4.40 3.52 -1.27
C SER A 85 -5.85 3.19 -1.67
N LEU A 86 -6.50 2.28 -0.94
CA LEU A 86 -7.90 1.91 -1.19
C LEU A 86 -8.90 2.97 -0.73
N HIS A 87 -8.57 3.79 0.28
CA HIS A 87 -9.38 4.96 0.65
C HIS A 87 -9.26 6.09 -0.37
N LEU A 88 -8.09 6.28 -0.97
CA LEU A 88 -7.86 7.28 -2.01
C LEU A 88 -8.46 6.84 -3.36
N SER A 89 -8.31 5.56 -3.69
CA SER A 89 -8.91 4.95 -4.87
C SER A 89 -9.37 3.51 -4.58
N PRO A 90 -10.69 3.29 -4.41
CA PRO A 90 -11.25 1.99 -4.03
C PRO A 90 -10.97 0.84 -5.01
N ARG A 91 -10.68 1.18 -6.27
CA ARG A 91 -10.40 0.20 -7.34
C ARG A 91 -8.94 0.23 -7.79
N ASN A 92 -8.04 0.79 -6.97
CA ASN A 92 -6.63 0.86 -7.30
C ASN A 92 -6.06 -0.55 -7.53
N ARG A 93 -5.65 -0.81 -8.77
CA ARG A 93 -5.19 -2.13 -9.20
C ARG A 93 -3.97 -2.61 -8.42
N LYS A 94 -2.99 -1.73 -8.17
CA LYS A 94 -1.75 -2.08 -7.46
C LYS A 94 -2.06 -2.52 -6.02
N ALA A 95 -2.89 -1.77 -5.30
CA ALA A 95 -3.28 -2.09 -3.92
C ALA A 95 -4.08 -3.39 -3.82
N LEU A 96 -5.04 -3.62 -4.73
CA LEU A 96 -5.84 -4.84 -4.76
C LEU A 96 -4.99 -6.09 -5.04
N VAL A 97 -4.08 -6.01 -6.02
CA VAL A 97 -3.18 -7.11 -6.35
C VAL A 97 -2.23 -7.41 -5.18
N LEU A 98 -1.62 -6.38 -4.59
CA LEU A 98 -0.73 -6.54 -3.44
C LEU A 98 -1.46 -7.21 -2.27
N ASN A 99 -2.64 -6.70 -1.91
CA ASN A 99 -3.44 -7.26 -0.82
C ASN A 99 -3.79 -8.74 -1.07
N PHE A 100 -4.15 -9.10 -2.31
CA PHE A 100 -4.41 -10.48 -2.69
C PHE A 100 -3.16 -11.37 -2.59
N GLN A 101 -2.01 -10.90 -3.06
CA GLN A 101 -0.75 -11.68 -2.95
C GLN A 101 -0.41 -11.95 -1.49
N LEU A 102 -0.45 -10.92 -0.64
CA LEU A 102 -0.13 -11.04 0.78
C LEU A 102 -1.13 -11.95 1.53
N SER A 103 -2.42 -11.89 1.21
CA SER A 103 -3.43 -12.80 1.81
C SER A 103 -3.26 -14.26 1.39
N ARG A 104 -2.54 -14.52 0.29
CA ARG A 104 -2.14 -15.87 -0.14
C ARG A 104 -0.75 -16.29 0.37
N GLY A 105 -0.07 -15.45 1.15
CA GLY A 105 1.29 -15.71 1.60
C GLY A 105 2.32 -15.63 0.46
N VAL A 106 2.00 -14.93 -0.62
CA VAL A 106 2.88 -14.73 -1.77
C VAL A 106 3.68 -13.45 -1.56
N LEU A 107 5.01 -13.55 -1.58
CA LEU A 107 5.88 -12.40 -1.55
C LEU A 107 5.78 -11.65 -2.89
N PRO A 108 5.52 -10.32 -2.89
CA PRO A 108 5.50 -9.55 -4.12
C PRO A 108 6.89 -9.43 -4.74
N GLU A 109 6.93 -9.18 -6.04
CA GLU A 109 8.16 -8.82 -6.75
C GLU A 109 8.50 -7.34 -6.53
N VAL A 110 9.79 -7.01 -6.58
CA VAL A 110 10.24 -5.61 -6.58
C VAL A 110 9.86 -4.99 -7.92
N LEU A 111 9.03 -3.95 -7.87
CA LEU A 111 8.58 -3.21 -9.04
C LEU A 111 9.44 -1.96 -9.22
N PRO A 112 9.73 -1.54 -10.46
CA PRO A 112 10.24 -0.19 -10.71
C PRO A 112 9.19 0.81 -10.20
N GLY A 113 9.53 1.55 -9.14
CA GLY A 113 8.67 2.57 -8.57
C GLY A 113 8.61 3.82 -9.45
N ASP A 114 7.46 4.49 -9.45
CA ASP A 114 7.26 5.76 -10.17
C ASP A 114 8.16 6.87 -9.60
N TYR A 115 8.50 6.76 -8.31
CA TYR A 115 9.38 7.67 -7.58
C TYR A 115 10.36 6.90 -6.70
N LYS A 116 11.51 7.51 -6.43
CA LYS A 116 12.35 7.11 -5.29
C LYS A 116 11.65 7.46 -3.96
N PRO A 117 11.92 6.74 -2.87
CA PRO A 117 11.27 7.00 -1.58
C PRO A 117 11.41 8.44 -1.08
N ASP A 118 12.60 9.03 -1.18
CA ASP A 118 12.86 10.42 -0.77
C ASP A 118 12.03 11.44 -1.58
N VAL A 119 11.85 11.17 -2.88
CA VAL A 119 11.01 12.01 -3.75
C VAL A 119 9.53 11.85 -3.41
N LEU A 120 9.05 10.62 -3.20
CA LEU A 120 7.67 10.39 -2.79
C LEU A 120 7.35 11.02 -1.43
N ALA A 121 8.26 10.92 -0.46
CA ALA A 121 8.13 11.58 0.84
C ALA A 121 7.92 13.09 0.66
N ARG A 122 8.77 13.77 -0.12
CA ARG A 122 8.62 15.20 -0.40
C ARG A 122 7.31 15.55 -1.10
N LEU A 123 6.83 14.71 -2.03
CA LEU A 123 5.54 14.91 -2.70
C LEU A 123 4.37 14.80 -1.72
N LEU A 124 4.39 13.81 -0.82
CA LEU A 124 3.39 13.63 0.23
C LEU A 124 3.40 14.83 1.19
N PHE A 125 4.57 15.23 1.66
CA PHE A 125 4.72 16.36 2.57
C PHE A 125 4.24 17.67 1.94
N THR A 126 4.68 17.98 0.72
CA THR A 126 4.25 19.20 0.01
C THR A 126 2.74 19.22 -0.18
N ARG A 127 2.15 18.08 -0.52
CA ARG A 127 0.70 17.98 -0.67
C ARG A 127 -0.06 18.12 0.65
N SER A 128 0.51 17.61 1.74
CA SER A 128 -0.06 17.77 3.09
C SER A 128 -0.20 19.25 3.48
N GLU A 129 0.76 20.08 3.10
CA GLU A 129 0.74 21.52 3.37
C GLU A 129 -0.35 22.23 2.56
N LEU A 130 -0.58 21.79 1.32
CA LEU A 130 -1.70 22.29 0.51
C LEU A 130 -3.06 21.87 1.09
N LEU A 131 -3.20 20.61 1.52
CA LEU A 131 -4.42 20.12 2.16
C LEU A 131 -4.73 20.89 3.45
N LYS A 132 -3.72 21.19 4.28
CA LYS A 132 -3.88 22.03 5.48
C LYS A 132 -4.40 23.42 5.14
N LYS A 133 -3.88 24.06 4.07
CA LYS A 133 -4.34 25.37 3.61
C LYS A 133 -5.76 25.35 3.07
N GLN A 134 -6.16 24.26 2.42
CA GLN A 134 -7.54 24.07 1.94
C GLN A 134 -8.53 23.89 3.10
N GLY A 135 -8.08 23.42 4.26
CA GLY A 135 -8.91 23.27 5.45
C GLY A 135 -9.97 22.17 5.30
N GLY A 136 -10.80 21.98 6.32
CA GLY A 136 -11.80 20.90 6.35
C GLY A 136 -11.27 19.60 6.97
N ALA A 137 -12.20 18.77 7.46
CA ALA A 137 -11.88 17.61 8.29
C ALA A 137 -11.11 16.53 7.52
N GLU A 138 -11.56 16.19 6.30
CA GLU A 138 -10.93 15.18 5.45
C GLU A 138 -9.52 15.60 5.01
N ASN A 139 -9.36 16.86 4.58
CA ASN A 139 -8.05 17.41 4.20
C ASN A 139 -7.09 17.42 5.39
N THR A 140 -7.57 17.82 6.57
CA THR A 140 -6.74 17.82 7.79
C THR A 140 -6.31 16.40 8.17
N LEU A 141 -7.21 15.43 8.05
CA LEU A 141 -6.91 14.02 8.33
C LEU A 141 -5.88 13.48 7.34
N LEU A 142 -6.09 13.66 6.04
CA LEU A 142 -5.15 13.19 5.03
C LEU A 142 -3.79 13.89 5.12
N ALA A 143 -3.77 15.18 5.45
CA ALA A 143 -2.52 15.90 5.68
C ALA A 143 -1.72 15.30 6.84
N ARG A 144 -2.37 14.95 7.96
CA ARG A 144 -1.71 14.26 9.08
C ARG A 144 -1.12 12.92 8.65
N ILE A 145 -1.91 12.13 7.93
CA ILE A 145 -1.47 10.85 7.37
C ILE A 145 -0.24 11.02 6.46
N PHE A 146 -0.27 11.99 5.54
CA PHE A 146 0.85 12.23 4.63
C PHE A 146 2.11 12.76 5.33
N ILE A 147 1.96 13.57 6.38
CA ILE A 147 3.09 14.04 7.20
C ILE A 147 3.76 12.86 7.90
N GLU A 148 2.98 12.00 8.56
CA GLU A 148 3.51 10.83 9.26
C GLU A 148 4.23 9.87 8.29
N ILE A 149 3.59 9.52 7.17
CA ILE A 149 4.21 8.67 6.14
C ILE A 149 5.47 9.32 5.58
N SER A 150 5.47 10.64 5.32
CA SER A 150 6.65 11.33 4.79
C SER A 150 7.82 11.27 5.77
N ALA A 151 7.58 11.48 7.06
CA ALA A 151 8.62 11.42 8.09
C ALA A 151 9.17 10.00 8.26
N GLU A 152 8.31 8.98 8.20
CA GLU A 152 8.71 7.57 8.23
C GLU A 152 9.52 7.17 6.98
N MET A 153 9.13 7.67 5.81
CA MET A 153 9.74 7.33 4.52
C MET A 153 11.09 8.01 4.29
N ASP A 154 11.23 9.27 4.70
CA ASP A 154 12.50 10.03 4.65
C ASP A 154 12.79 10.72 5.99
N PRO A 155 13.43 10.02 6.95
CA PRO A 155 13.80 10.59 8.24
C PRO A 155 14.87 11.70 8.16
N LYS A 156 15.42 11.98 6.98
CA LYS A 156 16.35 13.10 6.74
C LYS A 156 15.65 14.37 6.26
N ASN A 157 14.34 14.29 6.03
CA ASN A 157 13.55 15.46 5.72
C ASN A 157 13.13 16.15 7.01
N ASP A 158 13.97 17.11 7.45
CA ASP A 158 13.80 17.85 8.70
C ASP A 158 12.39 18.49 8.81
N ASP A 159 11.84 19.00 7.71
CA ASP A 159 10.52 19.63 7.70
C ASP A 159 9.39 18.62 7.98
N ALA A 160 9.45 17.45 7.34
CA ALA A 160 8.46 16.39 7.55
C ALA A 160 8.55 15.81 8.96
N VAL A 161 9.77 15.57 9.44
CA VAL A 161 10.02 15.07 10.80
C VAL A 161 9.54 16.09 11.85
N TYR A 162 9.87 17.36 11.68
CA TYR A 162 9.40 18.42 12.56
C TYR A 162 7.87 18.50 12.59
N ALA A 163 7.23 18.48 11.43
CA ALA A 163 5.76 18.54 11.35
C ALA A 163 5.08 17.32 12.00
N ALA A 164 5.64 16.12 11.82
CA ALA A 164 5.13 14.91 12.46
C ALA A 164 5.30 14.95 13.98
N GLU A 165 6.43 15.46 14.46
CA GLU A 165 6.70 15.59 15.88
C GLU A 165 5.81 16.65 16.55
N VAL A 166 5.56 17.78 15.88
CA VAL A 166 4.58 18.77 16.35
C VAL A 166 3.18 18.16 16.44
N GLN A 167 2.75 17.40 15.42
CA GLN A 167 1.47 16.68 15.48
C GLN A 167 1.39 15.73 16.67
N ARG A 168 2.50 15.03 16.98
CA ARG A 168 2.57 14.13 18.12
C ARG A 168 2.43 14.87 19.45
N LEU A 169 3.10 16.02 19.59
CA LEU A 169 3.02 16.87 20.78
C LEU A 169 1.63 17.48 20.98
N ASP A 170 0.95 17.83 19.89
CA ASP A 170 -0.42 18.36 19.90
C ASP A 170 -1.50 17.27 20.11
N GLY A 171 -1.10 16.01 20.29
CA GLY A 171 -2.02 14.87 20.44
C GLY A 171 -2.79 14.54 19.16
N ALA A 172 -2.33 15.01 18.00
CA ALA A 172 -2.97 14.87 16.70
C ALA A 172 -2.49 13.65 15.90
N ASN A 173 -1.98 12.62 16.59
CA ASN A 173 -1.48 11.38 15.99
C ASN A 173 -2.54 10.69 15.11
N VAL A 174 -2.10 10.04 14.04
CA VAL A 174 -2.99 9.28 13.17
C VAL A 174 -3.48 8.02 13.90
N ASN A 175 -4.80 7.91 14.04
CA ASN A 175 -5.40 6.66 14.48
C ASN A 175 -5.45 5.65 13.33
N TRP A 176 -4.37 4.89 13.15
CA TRP A 176 -4.25 3.90 12.06
C TRP A 176 -5.32 2.81 12.08
N ASN A 177 -5.91 2.50 13.24
CA ASN A 177 -7.02 1.54 13.30
C ASN A 177 -8.27 2.08 12.60
N ALA A 178 -8.50 3.41 12.64
CA ALA A 178 -9.60 4.02 11.90
C ALA A 178 -9.40 3.95 10.38
N VAL A 179 -8.14 3.95 9.93
CA VAL A 179 -7.78 3.81 8.50
C VAL A 179 -7.85 2.35 8.06
N THR A 180 -7.29 1.43 8.85
CA THR A 180 -7.12 0.02 8.47
C THR A 180 -8.30 -0.89 8.81
N ASP A 181 -9.18 -0.48 9.73
CA ASP A 181 -10.36 -1.25 10.17
C ASP A 181 -11.66 -0.42 10.06
N SER A 182 -11.78 0.36 8.98
CA SER A 182 -12.97 1.16 8.71
C SER A 182 -14.21 0.27 8.50
N LYS A 183 -15.33 0.60 9.16
CA LYS A 183 -16.58 -0.16 8.99
C LYS A 183 -17.12 0.08 7.59
N SER A 184 -17.31 -0.99 6.82
CA SER A 184 -18.07 -0.92 5.57
C SER A 184 -19.50 -0.47 5.88
N ALA A 185 -19.93 0.65 5.30
CA ALA A 185 -21.32 1.05 5.38
C ALA A 185 -22.15 -0.01 4.67
N ALA A 186 -23.06 -0.66 5.40
CA ALA A 186 -24.01 -1.61 4.81
C ALA A 186 -24.73 -0.93 3.63
N PRO A 187 -25.04 -1.66 2.55
CA PRO A 187 -25.77 -1.08 1.43
C PRO A 187 -27.10 -0.52 1.96
N LYS A 188 -27.37 0.76 1.69
CA LYS A 188 -28.68 1.36 1.93
C LYS A 188 -29.71 0.50 1.21
N LYS A 189 -30.50 -0.24 1.99
CA LYS A 189 -31.68 -0.96 1.52
C LYS A 189 -32.56 0.08 0.81
N GLY A 190 -32.80 -0.12 -0.48
CA GLY A 190 -33.44 0.86 -1.36
C GLY A 190 -34.70 1.46 -0.74
N ALA A 191 -34.70 2.78 -0.63
CA ALA A 191 -35.88 3.56 -0.35
C ALA A 191 -36.57 3.88 -1.68
N GLY A 192 -37.74 3.30 -1.87
CA GLY A 192 -38.83 3.85 -2.67
C GLY A 192 -38.79 3.64 -4.19
N GLU A 193 -39.57 2.68 -4.68
CA GLU A 193 -40.54 2.98 -5.73
C GLU A 193 -41.93 2.74 -5.14
N GLY A 194 -42.64 3.86 -4.95
CA GLY A 194 -44.04 3.88 -4.60
C GLY A 194 -44.92 3.88 -5.85
N GLU A 195 -46.21 3.62 -5.59
CA GLU A 195 -47.36 4.06 -6.37
C GLU A 195 -47.49 3.55 -7.80
N GLY A 196 -48.20 2.42 -7.91
CA GLY A 196 -48.99 2.07 -9.09
C GLY A 196 -50.45 1.98 -8.71
N GLY A 197 -51.10 3.13 -8.50
CA GLY A 197 -52.55 3.23 -8.43
C GLY A 197 -53.14 3.64 -9.77
N VAL A 198 -54.38 3.18 -9.99
CA VAL A 198 -55.44 3.69 -10.91
C VAL A 198 -55.49 3.04 -12.30
N PRO A 199 -56.67 2.82 -12.92
CA PRO A 199 -58.06 3.03 -12.45
C PRO A 199 -58.85 1.75 -12.12
#